data_AF-A0A0J1J393-F1
#
_entry.id   AF-A0A0J1J393-F1
#
_cell.length_a   1.000
_cell.length_b   1.000
_cell.length_c   1.000
_cell.angle_alpha   90.00
_cell.angle_beta   90.00
_cell.angle_gamma   90.00
#
_symmetry.space_group_name_H-M   'P 1'
#
loop_
_entity.id
_entity.type
_entity.pdbx_description
1 polymer ?
#
loop_
_entity_poly.entity_id
_entity_poly.type
_entity_poly.pdbx_seq_one_letter_code
_entity_poly.pdbx_strand_id
1 'polypeptide(L)'
;MNIVDYIPVGYQNAVTRKQLCILTGLSDRKVRDLIADARRETPIINQQDSKGYYIPDTGSIIDMCALRRYVKQEEHRLKSIGWSLKAARRAAGDE
;
A
#
# COMPACT_ATOMS: atom_id res chain seq x y z
N MET A 1 11.92 0.08 14.82
CA MET A 1 10.49 -0.27 14.90
C MET A 1 10.04 -0.73 13.52
N ASN A 2 9.31 -1.83 13.46
CA ASN A 2 8.74 -2.35 12.23
C ASN A 2 7.22 -2.12 12.22
N ILE A 3 6.69 -1.46 11.19
CA ILE A 3 5.25 -1.17 11.10
C ILE A 3 4.42 -2.42 10.81
N VAL A 4 5.05 -3.45 10.21
CA VAL A 4 4.41 -4.73 9.87
C VAL A 4 3.86 -5.42 11.12
N ASP A 5 4.55 -5.30 12.26
CA ASP A 5 4.16 -5.88 13.55
C ASP A 5 2.80 -5.35 14.05
N TYR A 6 2.33 -4.21 13.51
CA TYR A 6 1.06 -3.58 13.86
C TYR A 6 -0.02 -3.76 12.79
N ILE A 7 0.29 -4.41 11.67
CA ILE A 7 -0.65 -4.64 10.56
C ILE A 7 -1.07 -6.12 10.59
N PRO A 8 -2.33 -6.41 10.92
CA PRO A 8 -2.78 -7.79 11.08
C PRO A 8 -3.00 -8.48 9.73
N VAL A 9 -2.99 -9.82 9.79
CA VAL A 9 -3.34 -10.70 8.67
C VAL A 9 -4.86 -10.80 8.53
N GLY A 10 -5.35 -10.77 7.30
CA GLY A 10 -6.76 -10.89 6.95
C GLY A 10 -7.49 -9.55 6.82
N TYR A 11 -8.25 -9.37 5.74
CA TYR A 11 -9.04 -8.15 5.49
C TYR A 11 -9.99 -7.77 6.65
N GLN A 12 -10.59 -8.76 7.29
CA GLN A 12 -11.50 -8.57 8.43
C GLN A 12 -10.84 -7.91 9.65
N ASN A 13 -9.52 -7.99 9.75
CA ASN A 13 -8.74 -7.43 10.85
C ASN A 13 -8.13 -6.07 10.51
N ALA A 14 -8.43 -5.49 9.34
CA ALA A 14 -7.75 -4.30 8.84
C ALA A 14 -7.67 -3.16 9.86
N VAL A 15 -6.50 -2.51 9.90
CA VAL A 15 -6.18 -1.43 10.84
C VAL A 15 -6.10 -0.11 10.11
N THR A 16 -6.82 0.90 10.62
CA THR A 16 -6.80 2.24 10.03
C THR A 16 -5.48 2.95 10.31
N ARG A 17 -5.13 3.93 9.48
CA ARG A 17 -3.93 4.77 9.70
C ARG A 17 -3.98 5.50 11.04
N LYS A 18 -5.17 5.97 11.44
CA LYS A 18 -5.39 6.62 12.74
C LYS A 18 -5.08 5.68 13.90
N GLN A 19 -5.53 4.42 13.83
CA GLN A 19 -5.19 3.41 14.82
C GLN A 19 -3.69 3.14 14.87
N LEU A 20 -3.03 3.04 13.70
CA LEU A 20 -1.57 2.88 13.65
C LEU A 20 -0.83 4.06 14.30
N CYS A 21 -1.26 5.30 14.08
CA CYS A 21 -0.68 6.47 14.77
C CYS A 21 -0.82 6.35 16.30
N ILE A 22 -1.99 5.91 16.79
CA ILE A 22 -2.23 5.72 18.23
C ILE A 22 -1.33 4.61 18.79
N LEU A 23 -1.29 3.45 18.12
CA LEU A 23 -0.54 2.27 18.57
C LEU A 23 0.97 2.49 18.56
N THR A 24 1.47 3.31 17.64
CA THR A 24 2.91 3.56 17.46
C THR A 24 3.39 4.86 18.12
N GLY A 25 2.48 5.76 18.50
CA GLY A 25 2.82 7.11 18.96
C GLY A 25 3.43 8.01 17.87
N LEU A 26 3.40 7.59 16.60
CA LEU A 26 4.02 8.29 15.49
C LEU A 26 3.04 9.24 14.79
N SER A 27 3.60 10.23 14.11
CA SER A 27 2.81 11.11 13.23
C SER A 27 2.28 10.36 12.00
N ASP A 28 1.15 10.83 11.46
CA ASP A 28 0.53 10.24 10.26
C ASP A 28 1.51 10.16 9.08
N ARG A 29 2.33 11.20 8.90
CA ARG A 29 3.38 11.25 7.88
C ARG A 29 4.37 10.10 8.06
N LYS A 30 4.88 9.90 9.29
CA LYS A 30 5.85 8.84 9.56
C LYS A 30 5.25 7.45 9.39
N VAL A 31 4.01 7.23 9.83
CA VAL A 31 3.27 5.97 9.60
C VAL A 31 3.13 5.69 8.10
N ARG A 32 2.73 6.70 7.32
CA ARG A 32 2.58 6.56 5.86
C ARG A 32 3.88 6.19 5.18
N ASP A 33 5.00 6.82 5.58
CA ASP A 33 6.32 6.54 5.00
C ASP A 33 6.77 5.11 5.37
N LEU A 34 6.59 4.68 6.63
CA LEU A 34 6.89 3.31 7.06
C LEU A 34 6.07 2.25 6.31
N ILE A 35 4.77 2.49 6.06
CA ILE A 35 3.94 1.58 5.27
C ILE A 35 4.46 1.49 3.82
N ALA A 36 4.82 2.63 3.22
CA ALA A 36 5.35 2.67 1.86
C ALA A 36 6.68 1.89 1.77
N ASP A 37 7.51 2.00 2.80
CA ASP A 37 8.78 1.26 2.87
C ASP A 37 8.56 -0.24 3.06
N ALA A 38 7.69 -0.64 3.99
CA ALA A 38 7.39 -2.04 4.27
C ALA A 38 6.74 -2.77 3.07
N ARG A 39 5.99 -2.05 2.24
CA ARG A 39 5.35 -2.60 1.03
C ARG A 39 6.31 -3.20 0.02
N ARG A 40 7.60 -2.83 0.08
CA ARG A 40 8.62 -3.39 -0.82
C ARG A 40 8.88 -4.88 -0.53
N GLU A 41 8.67 -5.31 0.71
CA GLU A 41 8.95 -6.67 1.17
C GLU A 41 7.69 -7.42 1.65
N THR A 42 6.58 -6.72 1.91
CA THR A 42 5.35 -7.30 2.48
C THR A 42 4.11 -6.80 1.74
N PRO A 43 3.18 -7.67 1.31
CA PRO A 43 1.99 -7.26 0.56
C PRO A 43 0.96 -6.57 1.46
N ILE A 44 1.12 -5.29 1.74
CA ILE A 44 0.19 -4.51 2.58
C ILE A 44 -0.90 -3.86 1.72
N ILE A 45 -2.13 -4.36 1.81
CA ILE A 45 -3.27 -3.91 1.00
C ILE A 45 -4.11 -2.88 1.77
N ASN A 46 -4.65 -1.91 1.03
CA ASN A 46 -5.76 -1.07 1.48
C ASN A 46 -6.74 -0.92 0.31
N GLN A 47 -8.01 -1.29 0.52
CA GLN A 47 -9.02 -1.33 -0.54
C GLN A 47 -9.81 -0.01 -0.73
N GLN A 48 -9.40 1.07 -0.06
CA GLN A 48 -10.04 2.39 -0.14
C GLN A 48 -11.51 2.39 0.31
N ASP A 49 -11.90 1.41 1.11
CA ASP A 49 -13.24 1.22 1.69
C ASP A 49 -13.32 1.72 3.15
N SER A 50 -12.34 2.52 3.56
CA SER A 50 -12.16 3.05 4.93
C SER A 50 -11.80 2.00 6.00
N LYS A 51 -11.70 0.70 5.70
CA LYS A 51 -11.34 -0.31 6.71
C LYS A 51 -9.87 -0.30 7.11
N GLY A 52 -8.99 0.17 6.23
CA GLY A 52 -7.58 0.37 6.54
C GLY A 52 -6.66 -0.61 5.84
N TYR A 53 -5.57 -0.95 6.52
CA TYR A 53 -4.45 -1.72 6.01
C TYR A 53 -4.43 -3.12 6.60
N TYR A 54 -4.09 -4.12 5.80
CA TYR A 54 -3.95 -5.51 6.24
C TYR A 54 -2.92 -6.25 5.36
N ILE A 55 -2.43 -7.37 5.87
CA ILE A 55 -1.66 -8.35 5.09
C ILE A 55 -2.66 -9.43 4.64
N PRO A 56 -2.75 -9.77 3.35
CA PRO A 56 -3.68 -10.77 2.87
C PRO A 56 -3.38 -12.13 3.48
N ASP A 57 -4.41 -12.83 3.96
CA ASP A 57 -4.28 -14.22 4.35
C ASP A 57 -4.16 -15.12 3.11
N THR A 58 -3.05 -15.86 3.00
CA THR A 58 -2.80 -16.77 1.86
C THR A 58 -3.76 -17.95 1.80
N GLY A 59 -4.38 -18.31 2.94
CA GLY A 59 -5.45 -19.31 3.00
C GLY A 59 -6.82 -18.78 2.57
N SER A 60 -7.00 -17.45 2.49
CA SER A 60 -8.26 -16.81 2.10
C SER A 60 -8.30 -16.52 0.61
N ILE A 61 -9.21 -17.19 -0.10
CA ILE A 61 -9.45 -16.94 -1.54
C ILE A 61 -9.84 -15.47 -1.78
N ILE A 62 -10.61 -14.87 -0.87
CA ILE A 62 -11.08 -13.49 -0.98
C ILE A 62 -9.89 -12.53 -0.90
N ASP A 63 -8.98 -12.74 0.05
CA ASP A 63 -7.79 -11.91 0.24
C ASP A 63 -6.82 -12.05 -0.92
N MET A 64 -6.64 -13.26 -1.46
CA MET A 64 -5.80 -13.49 -2.64
C MET A 64 -6.39 -12.86 -3.90
N CYS A 65 -7.72 -12.84 -4.06
CA CYS A 65 -8.38 -12.09 -5.12
C CYS A 65 -8.16 -10.57 -4.98
N ALA A 66 -8.24 -10.05 -3.76
CA ALA A 66 -7.93 -8.65 -3.46
C ALA A 66 -6.47 -8.31 -3.78
N LEU A 67 -5.52 -9.19 -3.43
CA LEU A 67 -4.11 -9.02 -3.74
C LEU A 67 -3.88 -8.95 -5.26
N ARG A 68 -4.49 -9.85 -6.04
CA ARG A 68 -4.40 -9.82 -7.50
C ARG A 68 -4.99 -8.55 -8.10
N ARG A 69 -6.11 -8.05 -7.56
CA ARG A 69 -6.70 -6.76 -7.97
C ARG A 69 -5.75 -5.61 -7.66
N TYR A 70 -5.15 -5.61 -6.48
CA TYR A 70 -4.17 -4.61 -6.06
C TYR A 70 -2.96 -4.58 -7.01
N VAL A 71 -2.39 -5.73 -7.37
CA VAL A 71 -1.29 -5.80 -8.37
C VAL A 71 -1.68 -5.15 -9.69
N LYS A 72 -2.85 -5.52 -10.26
CA LYS A 72 -3.34 -4.92 -11.50
C LYS A 72 -3.52 -3.41 -11.40
N GLN A 73 -4.02 -2.93 -10.26
CA GLN A 73 -4.21 -1.50 -10.01
C GLN A 73 -2.86 -0.75 -9.99
N GLU A 74 -1.85 -1.28 -9.30
CA GLU A 74 -0.53 -0.65 -9.22
C GLU A 74 0.24 -0.73 -10.55
N GLU A 75 0.11 -1.80 -11.33
CA GLU A 75 0.65 -1.87 -12.69
C GLU A 75 0.02 -0.83 -13.61
N HIS A 76 -1.29 -0.63 -13.53
CA HIS A 76 -1.97 0.43 -14.26
C HIS A 76 -1.49 1.81 -13.81
N ARG A 77 -1.28 2.01 -12.51
CA ARG A 77 -0.73 3.25 -11.95
C ARG A 77 0.68 3.53 -12.48
N LEU A 78 1.54 2.51 -12.55
CA LEU A 78 2.89 2.61 -13.10
C LEU A 78 2.85 3.08 -14.56
N LYS A 79 1.99 2.47 -15.39
CA LYS A 79 1.79 2.88 -16.79
C LYS A 79 1.29 4.32 -16.89
N SER A 80 0.31 4.70 -16.08
CA SER A 80 -0.24 6.05 -16.04
C SER A 80 0.83 7.10 -15.70
N ILE A 81 1.67 6.84 -14.69
CA ILE A 81 2.82 7.70 -14.34
C ILE A 81 3.78 7.81 -15.52
N GLY A 82 4.11 6.69 -16.17
CA GLY A 82 4.96 6.68 -17.36
C GLY A 82 4.42 7.57 -18.47
N TRP A 83 3.11 7.51 -18.75
CA TRP A 83 2.46 8.38 -19.73
C TRP A 83 2.51 9.86 -19.34
N SER A 84 2.25 10.19 -18.08
CA SER A 84 2.36 11.57 -17.59
C SER A 84 3.78 12.12 -17.67
N LEU A 85 4.80 11.28 -17.47
CA LEU A 85 6.21 11.67 -17.55
C LEU A 85 6.71 11.85 -18.99
N LYS A 86 6.01 11.33 -20.01
CA LYS A 86 6.46 11.35 -21.40
C LYS A 86 6.84 12.75 -21.89
N ALA A 87 5.96 13.73 -21.68
CA ALA A 87 6.23 15.10 -22.09
C ALA A 87 7.32 15.78 -21.25
N ALA A 88 7.34 15.49 -19.93
CA ALA A 88 8.33 16.04 -19.02
C ALA A 88 9.75 15.56 -19.35
N ARG A 89 9.94 14.26 -19.62
CA ARG A 89 11.23 13.67 -20.02
C ARG A 89 11.76 14.27 -21.32
N ARG A 90 10.89 14.41 -22.33
CA ARG A 90 11.24 15.08 -23.60
C ARG A 90 11.68 16.52 -23.39
N ALA A 91 11.01 17.26 -22.50
CA ALA A 91 11.39 18.64 -22.19
C ALA A 91 12.70 18.73 -21.38
N ALA A 92 12.98 17.72 -20.54
CA ALA A 92 14.21 17.63 -19.75
C ALA A 92 15.42 17.12 -20.54
N GLY A 93 15.21 16.48 -21.71
CA GLY A 93 16.27 15.86 -22.51
C GLY A 93 16.65 14.45 -22.06
N ASP A 94 15.83 13.81 -21.24
CA ASP A 94 16.05 12.44 -20.69
C ASP A 94 15.57 11.32 -21.65
N GLU A 95 15.67 11.52 -22.97
CA GLU A 95 15.20 10.53 -23.99
C GLU A 95 16.15 9.34 -24.17
#